data_AF-A0A966Z2B6-F1
#
_entry.id   AF-A0A966Z2B6-F1
#
_cell.length_a   1.000
_cell.length_b   1.000
_cell.length_c   1.000
_cell.angle_alpha   90.00
_cell.angle_beta   90.00
_cell.angle_gamma   90.00
#
_symmetry.space_group_name_H-M   'P 1'
#
loop_
_entity.id
_entity.type
_entity.pdbx_description
1 polymer ?
#
loop_
_entity_poly.entity_id
_entity_poly.type
_entity_poly.pdbx_seq_one_letter_code
_entity_poly.pdbx_strand_id
1 'polypeptide(L)'
;MTFSSIGTSIKKARPNDKGWRQLLRDRKESNVGEIPHDVKRVLLNIVHISDTHICDAQSPARVECLDRFADPHHPLSASIGKLVGTYRAQEMLTTQVLESMIQAINQLDFAPITKQRIDTVLITGDLTDNAQQNELNWCHTLLRGGKLRPDSGTSRQWQGVGDFFYSEYFWNPSGTPKGERTDFPRELYGYPTIPELLDAVRATFFTTGLTKQYLVVHGNHDALLQGTIVPDEHLRTVVTSHEKKLTDW
;
A
#
# COMPACT_ATOMS: atom_id res chain seq x y z
N MET A 1 7.27 -16.80 -31.89
CA MET A 1 6.20 -15.79 -31.76
C MET A 1 6.52 -14.91 -30.57
N THR A 2 6.57 -13.59 -30.77
CA THR A 2 6.86 -12.60 -29.73
C THR A 2 5.62 -12.39 -28.87
N PHE A 3 5.71 -12.72 -27.58
CA PHE A 3 4.64 -12.45 -26.61
C PHE A 3 4.41 -10.93 -26.53
N SER A 4 3.16 -10.49 -26.75
CA SER A 4 2.76 -9.11 -26.47
C SER A 4 2.96 -8.86 -24.98
N SER A 5 3.77 -7.84 -24.65
CA SER A 5 3.98 -7.40 -23.28
C SER A 5 2.64 -6.99 -22.66
N ILE A 6 2.31 -7.56 -21.51
CA ILE A 6 1.23 -7.06 -20.67
C ILE A 6 1.79 -5.85 -19.91
N GLY A 7 1.23 -4.68 -20.17
CA GLY A 7 1.42 -3.52 -19.32
C GLY A 7 2.83 -2.94 -19.27
N THR A 8 2.96 -1.90 -18.45
CA THR A 8 4.23 -1.25 -18.13
C THR A 8 4.74 -1.86 -16.84
N SER A 9 5.78 -2.70 -16.93
CA SER A 9 6.52 -3.21 -15.77
C SER A 9 7.23 -2.09 -14.99
N ILE A 10 7.66 -2.36 -13.78
CA ILE A 10 8.43 -1.42 -12.97
C ILE A 10 9.82 -2.00 -12.72
N LYS A 11 10.87 -1.19 -12.97
CA LYS A 11 12.25 -1.52 -12.59
C LYS A 11 12.82 -0.51 -11.62
N LYS A 12 13.81 -0.93 -10.84
CA LYS A 12 14.59 -0.03 -9.98
C LYS A 12 15.69 0.65 -10.81
N ALA A 13 15.81 1.96 -10.68
CA ALA A 13 16.91 2.74 -11.23
C ALA A 13 18.25 2.38 -10.55
N ARG A 14 19.34 3.00 -11.03
CA ARG A 14 20.60 3.04 -10.28
C ARG A 14 20.36 3.71 -8.91
N PRO A 15 21.00 3.23 -7.84
CA PRO A 15 20.88 3.85 -6.54
C PRO A 15 21.54 5.24 -6.56
N ASN A 16 21.04 6.16 -5.73
CA ASN A 16 21.80 7.34 -5.36
C ASN A 16 22.91 6.98 -4.36
N ASP A 17 23.68 7.98 -3.91
CA ASP A 17 24.82 7.79 -3.01
C ASP A 17 24.46 7.16 -1.64
N LYS A 18 23.17 7.13 -1.29
CA LYS A 18 22.65 6.55 -0.04
C LYS A 18 21.83 5.27 -0.25
N GLY A 19 21.74 4.78 -1.48
CA GLY A 19 21.09 3.50 -1.81
C GLY A 19 19.66 3.58 -2.31
N TRP A 20 18.98 4.73 -2.21
CA TRP A 20 17.62 4.89 -2.74
C TRP A 20 17.58 4.70 -4.25
N ARG A 21 16.59 3.95 -4.74
CA ARG A 21 16.39 3.68 -6.16
C ARG A 21 15.01 4.16 -6.59
N GLN A 22 14.98 5.10 -7.53
CA GLN A 22 13.74 5.51 -8.18
C GLN A 22 13.10 4.35 -8.95
N LEU A 23 11.77 4.31 -8.99
CA LEU A 23 11.03 3.36 -9.80
C LEU A 23 10.87 3.94 -11.23
N LEU A 24 11.26 3.15 -12.22
CA LEU A 24 11.15 3.49 -13.63
C LEU A 24 10.12 2.58 -14.28
N ARG A 25 9.32 3.16 -15.17
CA ARG A 25 8.48 2.40 -16.10
C ARG A 25 9.38 1.64 -17.07
N ASP A 26 9.15 0.35 -17.21
CA ASP A 26 9.82 -0.53 -18.16
C ASP A 26 8.79 -1.28 -19.01
N ARG A 27 9.19 -1.78 -20.18
CA ARG A 27 8.26 -2.25 -21.21
C ARG A 27 8.01 -3.75 -21.22
N LYS A 28 8.65 -4.55 -20.37
CA LYS A 28 8.56 -6.01 -20.53
C LYS A 28 8.85 -6.80 -19.26
N GLU A 29 7.83 -7.50 -18.78
CA GLU A 29 8.05 -8.68 -17.96
C GLU A 29 8.13 -9.91 -18.87
N SER A 30 9.04 -10.82 -18.53
CA SER A 30 9.10 -12.14 -19.14
C SER A 30 8.38 -13.11 -18.22
N ASN A 31 7.64 -14.07 -18.79
CA ASN A 31 7.11 -15.17 -18.01
C ASN A 31 8.26 -15.89 -17.31
N VAL A 32 8.09 -16.22 -16.04
CA VAL A 32 9.05 -17.01 -15.26
C VAL A 32 8.65 -18.48 -15.35
N GLY A 33 9.63 -19.36 -15.51
CA GLY A 33 9.43 -20.80 -15.62
C GLY A 33 9.21 -21.30 -17.06
N GLU A 34 9.06 -22.61 -17.20
CA GLU A 34 8.82 -23.25 -18.49
C GLU A 34 7.35 -23.05 -18.90
N ILE A 35 7.15 -22.60 -20.15
CA ILE A 35 5.81 -22.51 -20.70
C ILE A 35 5.33 -23.94 -21.00
N PRO A 36 4.17 -24.36 -20.45
CA PRO A 36 3.64 -25.70 -20.71
C PRO A 36 3.48 -25.94 -22.22
N HIS A 37 4.06 -27.03 -22.71
CA HIS A 37 3.80 -27.57 -24.04
C HIS A 37 2.69 -28.64 -23.95
N ASP A 38 1.95 -28.86 -25.03
CA ASP A 38 0.85 -29.85 -25.09
C ASP A 38 -0.39 -29.60 -24.21
N VAL A 39 -0.73 -28.34 -23.94
CA VAL A 39 -2.01 -27.99 -23.28
C VAL A 39 -3.20 -28.45 -24.14
N LYS A 40 -3.84 -29.57 -23.75
CA LYS A 40 -5.01 -30.12 -24.46
C LYS A 40 -6.31 -29.40 -24.14
N ARG A 41 -6.47 -28.94 -22.90
CA ARG A 41 -7.67 -28.24 -22.43
C ARG A 41 -7.31 -27.25 -21.34
N VAL A 42 -7.79 -26.02 -21.48
CA VAL A 42 -7.72 -24.98 -20.45
C VAL A 42 -8.97 -25.10 -19.58
N LEU A 43 -8.80 -25.17 -18.27
CA LEU A 43 -9.93 -25.26 -17.33
C LEU A 43 -10.39 -23.88 -16.86
N LEU A 44 -9.44 -23.01 -16.53
CA LEU A 44 -9.70 -21.67 -16.00
C LEU A 44 -8.45 -20.79 -16.15
N ASN A 45 -8.65 -19.50 -16.44
CA ASN A 45 -7.63 -18.46 -16.37
C ASN A 45 -8.02 -17.46 -15.29
N ILE A 46 -7.25 -17.42 -14.20
CA ILE A 46 -7.50 -16.55 -13.05
C ILE A 46 -6.42 -15.47 -13.02
N VAL A 47 -6.83 -14.23 -12.72
CA VAL A 47 -5.91 -13.22 -12.18
C VAL A 47 -6.00 -13.30 -10.66
N HIS A 48 -4.85 -13.52 -10.01
CA HIS A 48 -4.79 -13.66 -8.56
C HIS A 48 -4.12 -12.44 -7.94
N ILE A 49 -4.76 -11.87 -6.91
CA ILE A 49 -4.21 -10.79 -6.08
C ILE A 49 -4.50 -11.09 -4.62
N SER A 50 -3.71 -10.52 -3.72
CA SER A 50 -3.82 -10.73 -2.27
C SER A 50 -3.08 -9.59 -1.54
N ASP A 51 -3.31 -9.46 -0.24
CA ASP A 51 -2.45 -8.68 0.66
C ASP A 51 -2.32 -7.20 0.24
N THR A 52 -3.42 -6.61 -0.24
CA THR A 52 -3.43 -5.21 -0.68
C THR A 52 -3.24 -4.26 0.48
N HIS A 53 -3.63 -4.68 1.69
CA HIS A 53 -3.46 -3.96 2.95
C HIS A 53 -3.81 -2.47 2.81
N ILE A 54 -5.02 -2.18 2.30
CA ILE A 54 -5.55 -0.83 2.25
C ILE A 54 -5.55 -0.27 3.66
N CYS A 55 -4.74 0.76 3.85
CA CYS A 55 -4.36 1.28 5.14
C CYS A 55 -4.83 2.71 5.29
N ASP A 56 -5.51 3.00 6.41
CA ASP A 56 -5.67 4.37 6.91
C ASP A 56 -4.40 4.80 7.64
N ALA A 57 -3.45 5.36 6.90
CA ALA A 57 -2.17 5.83 7.44
C ALA A 57 -2.29 7.07 8.38
N GLN A 58 -3.52 7.53 8.65
CA GLN A 58 -3.81 8.57 9.63
C GLN A 58 -4.57 8.03 10.85
N SER A 59 -4.78 6.71 10.91
CA SER A 59 -5.46 6.06 12.02
C SER A 59 -4.58 6.07 13.28
N PRO A 60 -5.12 6.43 14.45
CA PRO A 60 -4.39 6.37 15.71
C PRO A 60 -4.20 4.94 16.24
N ALA A 61 -4.89 3.93 15.67
CA ALA A 61 -4.61 2.53 15.98
C ALA A 61 -3.35 2.00 15.30
N ARG A 62 -2.72 2.83 14.48
CA ARG A 62 -1.46 2.48 13.88
C ARG A 62 -0.36 2.62 14.94
N VAL A 63 0.54 1.65 14.95
CA VAL A 63 1.63 1.55 15.93
C VAL A 63 2.99 1.78 15.27
N GLU A 64 3.06 2.73 14.32
CA GLU A 64 4.29 3.10 13.61
C GLU A 64 5.43 3.44 14.57
N CYS A 65 5.08 4.00 15.73
CA CYS A 65 6.02 4.35 16.79
C CYS A 65 6.83 3.17 17.33
N LEU A 66 6.42 1.92 17.09
CA LEU A 66 7.19 0.75 17.46
C LEU A 66 8.32 0.45 16.46
N ASP A 67 8.18 0.86 15.19
CA ASP A 67 9.12 0.50 14.13
C ASP A 67 10.51 1.12 14.37
N ARG A 68 10.56 2.33 14.95
CA ARG A 68 11.80 3.03 15.32
C ARG A 68 12.69 2.25 16.30
N PHE A 69 12.13 1.31 17.06
CA PHE A 69 12.95 0.50 17.99
C PHE A 69 13.84 -0.52 17.26
N ALA A 70 13.51 -0.88 16.02
CA ALA A 70 14.34 -1.71 15.15
C ALA A 70 15.32 -0.91 14.29
N ASP A 71 15.30 0.44 14.37
CA ASP A 71 16.23 1.26 13.62
C ASP A 71 17.68 0.92 14.00
N PRO A 72 18.62 0.81 13.04
CA PRO A 72 20.00 0.38 13.33
C PRO A 72 20.76 1.23 14.36
N HIS A 73 20.33 2.48 14.56
CA HIS A 73 20.91 3.42 15.51
C HIS A 73 20.23 3.37 16.89
N HIS A 74 19.09 2.69 17.03
CA HIS A 74 18.39 2.57 18.30
C HIS A 74 19.06 1.50 19.19
N PRO A 75 19.33 1.76 20.50
CA PRO A 75 20.02 0.80 21.37
C PRO A 75 19.34 -0.58 21.48
N LEU A 76 18.01 -0.62 21.35
CA LEU A 76 17.24 -1.86 21.42
C LEU A 76 17.28 -2.71 20.13
N SER A 77 17.77 -2.16 19.02
CA SER A 77 17.78 -2.87 17.72
C SER A 77 18.62 -4.15 17.76
N ALA A 78 19.66 -4.20 18.60
CA ALA A 78 20.46 -5.40 18.83
C ALA A 78 19.65 -6.56 19.43
N SER A 79 18.59 -6.26 20.19
CA SER A 79 17.74 -7.24 20.88
C SER A 79 16.44 -7.53 20.14
N ILE A 80 15.84 -6.52 19.50
CA ILE A 80 14.56 -6.62 18.79
C ILE A 80 14.76 -7.15 17.36
N GLY A 81 15.97 -7.02 16.81
CA GLY A 81 16.27 -7.38 15.43
C GLY A 81 16.02 -6.21 14.47
N LYS A 82 15.99 -6.52 13.17
CA LYS A 82 16.01 -5.51 12.09
C LYS A 82 14.63 -5.09 11.59
N LEU A 83 13.55 -5.66 12.12
CA LEU A 83 12.20 -5.40 11.64
C LEU A 83 11.17 -5.61 12.77
N VAL A 84 10.41 -4.56 13.10
CA VAL A 84 9.13 -4.69 13.82
C VAL A 84 8.00 -4.85 12.80
N GLY A 85 8.04 -4.05 11.74
CA GLY A 85 7.11 -4.18 10.60
C GLY A 85 5.82 -3.39 10.79
N THR A 86 5.82 -2.34 11.60
CA THR A 86 4.62 -1.56 11.94
C THR A 86 4.50 -0.26 11.16
N TYR A 87 5.53 0.11 10.38
CA TYR A 87 5.55 1.28 9.51
C TYR A 87 6.20 0.98 8.16
N ARG A 88 5.62 1.50 7.08
CA ARG A 88 6.23 1.55 5.74
C ARG A 88 6.00 2.94 5.18
N ALA A 89 7.10 3.63 4.87
CA ALA A 89 7.07 5.02 4.41
C ALA A 89 6.10 5.33 3.25
N GLN A 90 5.81 4.38 2.36
CA GLN A 90 4.90 4.56 1.22
C GLN A 90 3.48 4.00 1.42
N GLU A 91 3.10 3.50 2.61
CA GLU A 91 1.79 2.84 2.81
C GLU A 91 0.58 3.78 2.75
N MET A 92 0.80 5.10 2.84
CA MET A 92 -0.23 6.09 2.56
C MET A 92 -0.70 6.09 1.09
N LEU A 93 0.00 5.38 0.19
CA LEU A 93 -0.33 5.25 -1.23
C LEU A 93 -1.13 3.97 -1.57
N THR A 94 -1.57 3.20 -0.57
CA THR A 94 -2.21 1.88 -0.78
C THR A 94 -3.42 1.96 -1.72
N THR A 95 -4.25 3.00 -1.62
CA THR A 95 -5.41 3.18 -2.51
C THR A 95 -5.03 3.44 -3.97
N GLN A 96 -3.97 4.23 -4.21
CA GLN A 96 -3.45 4.48 -5.56
C GLN A 96 -2.76 3.24 -6.13
N VAL A 97 -2.08 2.45 -5.30
CA VAL A 97 -1.48 1.18 -5.70
C VAL A 97 -2.56 0.18 -6.14
N LEU A 98 -3.63 0.02 -5.36
CA LEU A 98 -4.73 -0.86 -5.74
C LEU A 98 -5.48 -0.36 -6.98
N GLU A 99 -5.71 0.95 -7.13
CA GLU A 99 -6.27 1.50 -8.37
C GLU A 99 -5.37 1.18 -9.59
N SER A 100 -4.06 1.37 -9.47
CA SER A 100 -3.11 1.03 -10.54
C SER A 100 -3.13 -0.47 -10.86
N MET A 101 -3.30 -1.32 -9.86
CA MET A 101 -3.45 -2.76 -10.03
C MET A 101 -4.76 -3.08 -10.78
N ILE A 102 -5.89 -2.51 -10.38
CA ILE A 102 -7.20 -2.68 -11.04
C ILE A 102 -7.12 -2.23 -12.51
N GLN A 103 -6.50 -1.09 -12.79
CA GLN A 103 -6.29 -0.63 -14.18
C GLN A 103 -5.47 -1.63 -15.00
N ALA A 104 -4.41 -2.22 -14.42
CA ALA A 104 -3.61 -3.24 -15.10
C ALA A 104 -4.42 -4.53 -15.34
N ILE A 105 -5.21 -4.97 -14.36
CA ILE A 105 -6.09 -6.13 -14.50
C ILE A 105 -7.16 -5.89 -15.57
N ASN A 106 -7.71 -4.69 -15.65
CA ASN A 106 -8.73 -4.36 -16.65
C ASN A 106 -8.18 -4.41 -18.08
N GLN A 107 -6.89 -4.11 -18.28
CA GLN A 107 -6.22 -4.24 -19.59
C GLN A 107 -5.96 -5.70 -20.01
N LEU A 108 -6.14 -6.66 -19.11
CA LEU A 108 -5.92 -8.08 -19.37
C LEU A 108 -7.19 -8.78 -19.86
N ASP A 109 -7.47 -8.75 -21.16
CA ASP A 109 -8.61 -9.51 -21.71
C ASP A 109 -8.33 -11.01 -21.86
N PHE A 110 -7.07 -11.36 -22.14
CA PHE A 110 -6.65 -12.73 -22.44
C PHE A 110 -5.43 -13.13 -21.63
N ALA A 111 -5.37 -14.40 -21.21
CA ALA A 111 -4.22 -14.92 -20.49
C ALA A 111 -2.98 -15.01 -21.40
N PRO A 112 -1.77 -14.69 -20.90
CA PRO A 112 -0.57 -14.60 -21.71
C PRO A 112 -0.15 -15.93 -22.34
N ILE A 113 -0.43 -17.07 -21.67
CA ILE A 113 -0.03 -18.40 -22.13
C ILE A 113 -1.13 -19.03 -22.99
N THR A 114 -2.34 -19.17 -22.45
CA THR A 114 -3.43 -19.90 -23.10
C THR A 114 -4.11 -19.13 -24.23
N LYS A 115 -3.95 -17.80 -24.25
CA LYS A 115 -4.64 -16.87 -25.17
C LYS A 115 -6.16 -16.93 -25.09
N GLN A 116 -6.70 -17.56 -24.06
CA GLN A 116 -8.13 -17.57 -23.76
C GLN A 116 -8.49 -16.43 -22.80
N ARG A 117 -9.77 -16.11 -22.69
CA ARG A 117 -10.24 -15.01 -21.84
C ARG A 117 -9.89 -15.27 -20.37
N ILE A 118 -9.63 -14.20 -19.63
CA ILE A 118 -9.60 -14.25 -18.17
C ILE A 118 -11.03 -14.51 -17.68
N ASP A 119 -11.22 -15.55 -16.87
CA ASP A 119 -12.53 -15.99 -16.41
C ASP A 119 -12.96 -15.24 -15.13
N THR A 120 -12.02 -14.98 -14.23
CA THR A 120 -12.29 -14.29 -12.96
C THR A 120 -11.04 -13.68 -12.35
N VAL A 121 -11.24 -12.75 -11.42
CA VAL A 121 -10.21 -12.27 -10.50
C VAL A 121 -10.42 -12.93 -9.14
N LEU A 122 -9.41 -13.59 -8.59
CA LEU A 122 -9.45 -14.17 -7.25
C LEU A 122 -8.64 -13.28 -6.31
N ILE A 123 -9.29 -12.79 -5.25
CA ILE A 123 -8.68 -12.01 -4.18
C ILE A 123 -8.64 -12.88 -2.92
N THR A 124 -7.46 -13.22 -2.42
CA THR A 124 -7.29 -14.22 -1.33
C THR A 124 -7.16 -13.65 0.08
N GLY A 125 -7.59 -12.42 0.30
CA GLY A 125 -7.66 -11.81 1.63
C GLY A 125 -6.63 -10.71 1.87
N ASP A 126 -6.69 -10.19 3.09
CA ASP A 126 -5.89 -9.07 3.60
C ASP A 126 -6.05 -7.83 2.70
N LEU A 127 -7.31 -7.52 2.41
CA LEU A 127 -7.66 -6.35 1.62
C LEU A 127 -7.47 -5.08 2.42
N THR A 128 -7.88 -5.08 3.68
CA THR A 128 -7.70 -3.98 4.65
C THR A 128 -6.49 -4.23 5.54
N ASP A 129 -6.00 -3.21 6.25
CA ASP A 129 -4.85 -3.34 7.16
C ASP A 129 -5.28 -3.54 8.61
N ASN A 130 -6.31 -2.80 9.05
CA ASN A 130 -6.75 -2.72 10.44
C ASN A 130 -8.21 -3.12 10.65
N ALA A 131 -8.83 -3.80 9.69
CA ALA A 131 -10.26 -4.13 9.70
C ALA A 131 -11.15 -2.90 9.99
N GLN A 132 -10.73 -1.71 9.53
CA GLN A 132 -11.47 -0.48 9.76
C GLN A 132 -12.59 -0.30 8.74
N GLN A 133 -13.69 0.31 9.16
CA GLN A 133 -14.83 0.54 8.28
C GLN A 133 -14.49 1.46 7.10
N ASN A 134 -13.65 2.48 7.31
CA ASN A 134 -13.20 3.37 6.23
C ASN A 134 -12.30 2.64 5.22
N GLU A 135 -11.37 1.80 5.68
CA GLU A 135 -10.53 0.96 4.80
C GLU A 135 -11.41 0.03 3.95
N LEU A 136 -12.38 -0.66 4.57
CA LEU A 136 -13.31 -1.53 3.86
C LEU A 136 -14.15 -0.76 2.83
N ASN A 137 -14.63 0.44 3.18
CA ASN A 137 -15.37 1.30 2.26
C ASN A 137 -14.49 1.71 1.07
N TRP A 138 -13.23 2.05 1.30
CA TRP A 138 -12.27 2.38 0.24
C TRP A 138 -12.02 1.18 -0.68
N CYS A 139 -11.79 0.00 -0.12
CA CYS A 139 -11.68 -1.25 -0.89
C CYS A 139 -12.92 -1.48 -1.77
N HIS A 140 -14.11 -1.37 -1.18
CA HIS A 140 -15.36 -1.56 -1.92
C HIS A 140 -15.53 -0.56 -3.07
N THR A 141 -15.23 0.73 -2.84
CA THR A 141 -15.25 1.75 -3.90
C THR A 141 -14.21 1.47 -4.98
N LEU A 142 -12.98 1.08 -4.62
CA LEU A 142 -11.94 0.71 -5.59
C LEU A 142 -12.39 -0.45 -6.48
N LEU A 143 -12.92 -1.53 -5.90
CA LEU A 143 -13.35 -2.72 -6.64
C LEU A 143 -14.58 -2.46 -7.52
N ARG A 144 -15.51 -1.61 -7.09
CA ARG A 144 -16.73 -1.29 -7.87
C ARG A 144 -16.56 -0.12 -8.84
N GLY A 145 -15.58 0.74 -8.62
CA GLY A 145 -15.48 2.03 -9.28
C GLY A 145 -16.33 3.09 -8.61
N GLY A 146 -15.94 4.36 -8.81
CA GLY A 146 -16.63 5.51 -8.22
C GLY A 146 -15.69 6.54 -7.60
N LYS A 147 -16.28 7.58 -7.00
CA LYS A 147 -15.55 8.68 -6.36
C LYS A 147 -15.01 8.23 -5.00
N LEU A 148 -13.69 8.32 -4.82
CA LEU A 148 -12.99 7.93 -3.59
C LEU A 148 -12.20 9.11 -3.04
N ARG A 149 -12.29 9.32 -1.72
CA ARG A 149 -11.40 10.20 -0.96
C ARG A 149 -10.73 9.36 0.14
N PRO A 150 -9.44 9.01 0.01
CA PRO A 150 -8.71 8.21 0.99
C PRO A 150 -8.20 9.10 2.13
N ASP A 151 -9.13 9.61 2.94
CA ASP A 151 -8.84 10.55 4.03
C ASP A 151 -9.65 10.20 5.27
N SER A 152 -9.07 10.38 6.46
CA SER A 152 -9.72 10.14 7.75
C SER A 152 -9.41 11.27 8.71
N GLY A 153 -10.17 11.37 9.81
CA GLY A 153 -10.03 12.49 10.74
C GLY A 153 -10.44 13.82 10.10
N THR A 154 -9.65 14.89 10.29
CA THR A 154 -9.98 16.23 9.77
C THR A 154 -9.75 16.33 8.27
N SER A 155 -10.71 16.95 7.59
CA SER A 155 -10.63 17.17 6.14
C SER A 155 -9.66 18.28 5.72
N ARG A 156 -9.07 18.99 6.68
CA ARG A 156 -8.26 20.20 6.46
C ARG A 156 -6.77 19.94 6.21
N GLN A 157 -6.21 18.90 6.82
CA GLN A 157 -4.76 18.63 6.80
C GLN A 157 -4.46 17.17 7.12
N TRP A 158 -3.25 16.71 6.77
CA TRP A 158 -2.74 15.39 7.13
C TRP A 158 -2.63 15.23 8.66
N GLN A 159 -3.14 14.10 9.16
CA GLN A 159 -3.12 13.73 10.59
C GLN A 159 -2.32 12.44 10.87
N GLY A 160 -1.57 11.95 9.89
CA GLY A 160 -0.65 10.83 10.06
C GLY A 160 0.80 11.28 10.25
N VAL A 161 1.68 10.29 10.26
CA VAL A 161 3.13 10.47 10.24
C VAL A 161 3.57 11.33 9.03
N GLY A 162 4.52 12.25 9.23
CA GLY A 162 5.16 13.02 8.16
C GLY A 162 4.68 14.47 7.97
N ASP A 163 3.67 14.93 8.73
CA ASP A 163 3.24 16.34 8.75
C ASP A 163 2.69 16.78 10.13
N PHE A 164 1.59 16.18 10.60
CA PHE A 164 0.89 16.58 11.84
C PHE A 164 1.81 16.65 13.07
N PHE A 165 2.82 15.78 13.09
CA PHE A 165 3.96 15.87 13.99
C PHE A 165 5.23 15.53 13.18
N TYR A 166 6.18 16.47 13.15
CA TYR A 166 7.49 16.21 12.58
C TYR A 166 8.28 15.27 13.50
N SER A 167 8.81 14.20 12.94
CA SER A 167 9.66 13.24 13.64
C SER A 167 10.81 12.83 12.75
N GLU A 168 12.03 12.83 13.29
CA GLU A 168 13.22 12.35 12.56
C GLU A 168 13.17 10.84 12.27
N TYR A 169 12.36 10.08 13.00
CA TYR A 169 12.24 8.60 12.84
C TYR A 169 11.43 8.17 11.62
N PHE A 170 10.69 9.09 11.01
CA PHE A 170 9.79 8.76 9.92
C PHE A 170 10.11 9.56 8.66
N TRP A 171 9.64 9.08 7.51
CA TRP A 171 9.85 9.82 6.27
C TRP A 171 8.93 11.03 6.22
N ASN A 172 9.51 12.23 6.15
CA ASN A 172 8.77 13.47 5.98
C ASN A 172 8.90 13.94 4.52
N PRO A 173 7.93 13.63 3.64
CA PRO A 173 8.06 13.89 2.21
C PRO A 173 8.14 15.39 1.89
N SER A 174 7.53 16.25 2.71
CA SER A 174 7.60 17.72 2.55
C SER A 174 8.98 18.31 2.82
N GLY A 175 9.88 17.56 3.47
CA GLY A 175 11.24 17.99 3.79
C GLY A 175 11.46 18.30 5.28
N THR A 176 12.57 18.98 5.59
CA THR A 176 12.95 19.31 6.97
C THR A 176 12.47 20.72 7.30
N PRO A 177 11.60 20.90 8.32
CA PRO A 177 11.21 22.22 8.79
C PRO A 177 12.42 23.02 9.30
N LYS A 178 12.30 24.35 9.30
CA LYS A 178 13.39 25.22 9.76
C LYS A 178 13.65 24.99 11.25
N GLY A 179 14.90 24.68 11.59
CA GLY A 179 15.34 24.45 12.97
C GLY A 179 15.31 22.99 13.39
N GLU A 180 14.73 22.11 12.58
CA GLU A 180 14.68 20.67 12.84
C GLU A 180 15.88 19.94 12.23
N ARG A 181 16.16 18.75 12.77
CA ARG A 181 17.12 17.81 12.17
C ARG A 181 16.46 17.09 10.99
N THR A 182 17.24 16.76 9.96
CA THR A 182 16.74 15.96 8.83
C THR A 182 16.41 14.54 9.27
N ASP A 183 15.28 13.99 8.77
CA ASP A 183 14.87 12.65 9.15
C ASP A 183 15.82 11.55 8.68
N PHE A 184 15.85 10.45 9.44
CA PHE A 184 16.71 9.31 9.18
C PHE A 184 16.44 8.65 7.82
N PRO A 185 15.20 8.52 7.32
CA PRO A 185 14.98 8.01 5.96
C PRO A 185 15.71 8.79 4.87
N ARG A 186 15.72 10.13 4.94
CA ARG A 186 16.48 10.97 3.99
C ARG A 186 17.96 11.03 4.31
N GLU A 187 18.32 11.07 5.60
CA GLU A 187 19.72 11.14 6.04
C GLU A 187 20.49 9.87 5.74
N LEU A 188 19.94 8.70 6.05
CA LEU A 188 20.62 7.40 5.99
C LEU A 188 20.38 6.66 4.67
N TYR A 189 19.17 6.76 4.10
CA TYR A 189 18.77 5.94 2.94
C TYR A 189 18.50 6.76 1.68
N GLY A 190 18.52 8.09 1.77
CA GLY A 190 18.39 8.98 0.61
C GLY A 190 17.00 9.03 0.01
N TYR A 191 15.97 8.87 0.84
CA TYR A 191 14.58 9.06 0.43
C TYR A 191 14.37 10.45 -0.21
N PRO A 192 13.43 10.60 -1.15
CA PRO A 192 13.22 11.86 -1.84
C PRO A 192 12.42 12.85 -0.99
N THR A 193 12.60 14.14 -1.27
CA THR A 193 11.63 15.19 -0.91
C THR A 193 10.59 15.28 -2.03
N ILE A 194 9.32 15.12 -1.68
CA ILE A 194 8.17 15.23 -2.57
C ILE A 194 7.17 16.19 -1.89
N PRO A 195 7.31 17.50 -2.12
CA PRO A 195 6.36 18.48 -1.59
C PRO A 195 4.92 18.13 -2.00
N GLU A 196 3.96 18.45 -1.13
CA GLU A 196 2.52 18.26 -1.38
C GLU A 196 2.07 16.79 -1.53
N LEU A 197 2.97 15.81 -1.34
CA LEU A 197 2.59 14.39 -1.45
C LEU A 197 1.43 14.03 -0.52
N LEU A 198 1.45 14.51 0.72
CA LEU A 198 0.43 14.21 1.72
C LEU A 198 -0.93 14.86 1.42
N ASP A 199 -0.94 15.95 0.64
CA ASP A 199 -2.17 16.54 0.10
C ASP A 199 -2.65 15.79 -1.15
N ALA A 200 -1.73 15.34 -2.00
CA ALA A 200 -2.04 14.57 -3.18
C ALA A 200 -2.60 13.18 -2.84
N VAL A 201 -2.07 12.50 -1.82
CA VAL A 201 -2.52 11.14 -1.44
C VAL A 201 -3.96 11.14 -0.92
N ARG A 202 -4.38 12.19 -0.20
CA ARG A 202 -5.75 12.36 0.32
C ARG A 202 -6.73 12.92 -0.70
N ALA A 203 -6.23 13.40 -1.84
CA ALA A 203 -7.06 14.06 -2.84
C ALA A 203 -8.13 13.10 -3.37
N THR A 204 -9.31 13.66 -3.65
CA THR A 204 -10.39 12.86 -4.21
C THR A 204 -10.07 12.48 -5.65
N PHE A 205 -10.28 11.21 -6.00
CA PHE A 205 -10.12 10.70 -7.36
C PHE A 205 -11.27 9.75 -7.75
N PHE A 206 -11.36 9.41 -9.03
CA PHE A 206 -12.31 8.44 -9.55
C PHE A 206 -11.60 7.12 -9.79
N THR A 207 -12.10 6.08 -9.16
CA THR A 207 -11.61 4.71 -9.28
C THR A 207 -12.26 4.01 -10.47
N THR A 208 -11.51 3.15 -11.15
CA THR A 208 -11.98 2.51 -12.38
C THR A 208 -12.97 1.37 -12.12
N GLY A 209 -12.82 0.65 -11.00
CA GLY A 209 -13.56 -0.57 -10.73
C GLY A 209 -13.06 -1.75 -11.57
N LEU A 210 -13.21 -2.98 -11.06
CA LEU A 210 -12.91 -4.18 -11.84
C LEU A 210 -13.99 -4.39 -12.91
N THR A 211 -13.58 -4.58 -14.16
CA THR A 211 -14.49 -4.90 -15.27
C THR A 211 -14.82 -6.38 -15.37
N LYS A 212 -14.11 -7.21 -14.60
CA LYS A 212 -14.25 -8.67 -14.55
C LYS A 212 -14.97 -9.08 -13.27
N GLN A 213 -15.63 -10.23 -13.31
CA GLN A 213 -16.14 -10.84 -12.09
C GLN A 213 -14.99 -11.15 -11.15
N TYR A 214 -15.22 -10.96 -9.86
CA TYR A 214 -14.22 -11.22 -8.83
C TYR A 214 -14.81 -12.01 -7.66
N LEU A 215 -13.97 -12.83 -7.06
CA LEU A 215 -14.24 -13.59 -5.85
C LEU A 215 -13.29 -13.11 -4.77
N VAL A 216 -13.83 -12.86 -3.57
CA VAL A 216 -13.06 -12.36 -2.43
C VAL A 216 -13.15 -13.36 -1.29
N VAL A 217 -12.00 -13.71 -0.73
CA VAL A 217 -11.86 -14.46 0.50
C VAL A 217 -11.34 -13.53 1.58
N HIS A 218 -11.68 -13.81 2.82
CA HIS A 218 -11.31 -13.02 3.99
C HIS A 218 -9.94 -13.44 4.53
N GLY A 219 -9.07 -12.48 4.80
CA GLY A 219 -7.79 -12.69 5.50
C GLY A 219 -7.88 -12.36 6.99
N ASN A 220 -6.75 -12.42 7.71
CA ASN A 220 -6.71 -12.06 9.13
C ASN A 220 -6.73 -10.53 9.32
N HIS A 221 -6.09 -9.75 8.45
CA HIS A 221 -6.11 -8.28 8.51
C HIS A 221 -7.50 -7.69 8.22
N ASP A 222 -8.37 -8.47 7.57
CA ASP A 222 -9.77 -8.09 7.35
C ASP A 222 -10.64 -8.21 8.62
N ALA A 223 -10.16 -8.91 9.66
CA ALA A 223 -10.86 -9.11 10.94
C ALA A 223 -10.14 -8.49 12.14
N LEU A 224 -8.83 -8.29 12.04
CA LEU A 224 -7.94 -7.94 13.14
C LEU A 224 -7.16 -6.66 12.85
N LEU A 225 -6.83 -5.92 13.89
CA LEU A 225 -5.94 -4.76 13.83
C LEU A 225 -4.53 -5.24 13.50
N GLN A 226 -3.98 -4.75 12.39
CA GLN A 226 -2.72 -5.21 11.79
C GLN A 226 -2.59 -6.73 11.80
N GLY A 227 -3.70 -7.43 11.54
CA GLY A 227 -3.73 -8.89 11.49
C GLY A 227 -3.49 -9.60 12.83
N THR A 228 -3.45 -8.87 13.96
CA THR A 228 -2.92 -9.39 15.24
C THR A 228 -3.92 -9.33 16.39
N ILE A 229 -4.68 -8.24 16.53
CA ILE A 229 -5.51 -7.99 17.73
C ILE A 229 -6.99 -7.87 17.35
N VAL A 230 -7.87 -8.48 18.14
CA VAL A 230 -9.33 -8.34 17.97
C VAL A 230 -9.78 -6.93 18.41
N PRO A 231 -10.39 -6.11 17.53
CA PRO A 231 -10.86 -4.78 17.90
C PRO A 231 -12.15 -4.83 18.74
N ASP A 232 -12.23 -4.01 19.78
CA ASP A 232 -13.46 -3.74 20.53
C ASP A 232 -14.23 -2.52 19.94
N GLU A 233 -15.43 -2.25 20.48
CA GLU A 233 -16.31 -1.17 19.99
C GLU A 233 -15.70 0.22 20.21
N HIS A 234 -14.99 0.41 21.33
CA HIS A 234 -14.33 1.67 21.64
C HIS A 234 -13.27 1.99 20.57
N LEU A 235 -12.41 1.01 20.27
CA LEU A 235 -11.34 1.16 19.30
C LEU A 235 -11.89 1.41 17.89
N ARG A 236 -12.94 0.69 17.46
CA ARG A 236 -13.61 0.94 16.16
C ARG A 236 -14.10 2.38 15.99
N THR A 237 -14.46 3.04 17.08
CA THR A 237 -14.90 4.44 17.07
C THR A 237 -13.72 5.40 17.01
N VAL A 238 -12.71 5.21 17.87
CA VAL A 238 -11.56 6.13 17.97
C VAL A 238 -10.74 6.15 16.68
N VAL A 239 -10.60 5.02 15.98
CA VAL A 239 -9.74 4.94 14.79
C VAL A 239 -10.18 5.83 13.63
N THR A 240 -11.49 6.10 13.53
CA THR A 240 -12.06 6.95 12.48
C THR A 240 -12.32 8.40 12.94
N SER A 241 -12.13 8.70 14.22
CA SER A 241 -12.47 9.97 14.85
C SER A 241 -11.61 11.14 14.33
N HIS A 242 -12.16 12.35 14.44
CA HIS A 242 -11.43 13.61 14.22
C HIS A 242 -10.45 13.92 15.37
N GLU A 243 -10.65 13.33 16.55
CA GLU A 243 -9.75 13.44 17.69
C GLU A 243 -8.71 12.33 17.62
N LYS A 244 -7.56 12.64 17.02
CA LYS A 244 -6.41 11.73 16.89
C LYS A 244 -5.50 11.94 18.11
N LYS A 245 -5.77 11.21 19.20
CA LYS A 245 -4.88 11.16 20.37
C LYS A 245 -3.85 10.05 20.16
N LEU A 246 -2.64 10.43 19.78
CA LEU A 246 -1.46 9.65 20.11
C LEU A 246 -1.28 9.83 21.62
N THR A 247 -1.60 8.82 22.43
CA THR A 247 -1.20 8.86 23.84
C THR A 247 0.31 9.05 23.88
N ASP A 248 0.81 9.94 24.74
CA ASP A 248 2.24 10.23 24.85
C ASP A 248 3.03 8.92 25.05
N TRP A 249 3.77 8.49 24.02
CA TRP A 249 4.66 7.31 24.01
C TRP A 249 6.11 7.72 23.75
#